data_AF-A0A9D8T8U5-F1
#
_entry.id   AF-A0A9D8T8U5-F1
#
_cell.length_a   1.000
_cell.length_b   1.000
_cell.length_c   1.000
_cell.angle_alpha   90.00
_cell.angle_beta   90.00
_cell.angle_gamma   90.00
#
_symmetry.space_group_name_H-M   'P 1'
#
loop_
_entity.id
_entity.type
_entity.pdbx_description
1 polymer ?
#
loop_
_entity_poly.entity_id
_entity_poly.type
_entity_poly.pdbx_seq_one_letter_code
_entity_poly.pdbx_strand_id
1 'polypeptide(L)'
;MKKLRLLLLTISMLMCSVSIFAQGFEVGGICYTIVNENSKMVGVINPQQMGRSPYSGVISIPQIVRYGGVSYTVTDILEYAFNGIGNLTEVNIPSSIIRISKGAFLHARQLTSINA
;
A
#
# COMPACT_ATOMS: atom_id res chain seq x y z
N MET A 1 -33.13 32.70 6.89
CA MET A 1 -32.01 32.38 5.97
C MET A 1 -30.70 31.97 6.65
N LYS A 2 -30.31 32.55 7.81
CA LYS A 2 -29.04 32.17 8.50
C LYS A 2 -29.02 30.72 9.02
N LYS A 3 -30.11 30.23 9.62
CA LYS A 3 -30.24 28.82 10.08
C LYS A 3 -30.29 27.79 8.93
N LEU A 4 -30.80 28.18 7.76
CA LEU A 4 -30.84 27.33 6.55
C LEU A 4 -29.45 27.25 5.88
N ARG A 5 -28.70 28.36 5.81
CA ARG A 5 -27.28 28.35 5.40
C ARG A 5 -26.42 27.53 6.35
N LEU A 6 -26.68 27.62 7.67
CA LEU A 6 -25.95 26.84 8.67
C LEU A 6 -26.26 25.34 8.55
N LEU A 7 -27.52 24.95 8.30
CA LEU A 7 -27.92 23.56 8.05
C LEU A 7 -27.31 22.98 6.75
N LEU A 8 -27.25 23.78 5.68
CA LEU A 8 -26.61 23.40 4.41
C LEU A 8 -25.08 23.25 4.56
N LEU A 9 -24.42 24.08 5.37
CA LEU A 9 -23.00 23.97 5.67
C LEU A 9 -22.68 22.73 6.53
N THR A 10 -23.54 22.37 7.48
CA THR A 10 -23.34 21.17 8.32
C THR A 10 -23.60 19.87 7.56
N ILE A 11 -24.58 19.83 6.63
CA ILE A 11 -24.83 18.65 5.78
C ILE A 11 -23.69 18.44 4.78
N SER A 12 -23.10 19.52 4.27
CA SER A 12 -21.89 19.48 3.43
C SER A 12 -20.70 18.81 4.13
N MET A 13 -20.53 19.05 5.44
CA MET A 13 -19.51 18.36 6.26
C MET A 13 -19.86 16.89 6.57
N LEU A 14 -21.15 16.51 6.53
CA LEU A 14 -21.63 15.16 6.84
C LEU A 14 -21.61 14.20 5.63
N MET A 15 -21.40 14.72 4.41
CA MET A 15 -21.32 13.91 3.17
C MET A 15 -19.91 13.41 2.86
N CYS A 16 -18.93 13.63 3.73
CA CYS A 16 -17.71 12.84 3.78
C CYS A 16 -17.99 11.46 4.43
N SER A 17 -19.04 10.75 4.02
CA SER A 17 -19.05 9.29 4.16
C SER A 17 -18.06 8.77 3.13
N VAL A 18 -16.77 8.92 3.44
CA VAL A 18 -15.67 8.41 2.63
C VAL A 18 -15.95 6.94 2.43
N SER A 19 -16.12 6.54 1.18
CA SER A 19 -16.29 5.14 0.82
C SER A 19 -15.06 4.38 1.34
N ILE A 20 -15.28 3.43 2.25
CA ILE A 20 -14.23 2.56 2.81
C ILE A 20 -13.90 1.50 1.74
N PHE A 21 -13.45 1.93 0.56
CA PHE A 21 -12.65 1.06 -0.28
C PHE A 21 -11.27 0.98 0.37
N ALA A 22 -10.68 -0.21 0.46
CA ALA A 22 -9.35 -0.40 1.04
C ALA A 22 -8.37 0.61 0.42
N GLN A 23 -8.09 1.70 1.13
CA GLN A 23 -7.41 2.84 0.55
C GLN A 23 -5.92 2.55 0.65
N GLY A 24 -5.36 2.09 -0.47
CA GLY A 24 -3.92 1.96 -0.59
C GLY A 24 -3.24 3.32 -0.46
N PHE A 25 -1.98 3.32 -0.02
CA PHE A 25 -1.16 4.52 0.08
C PHE A 25 0.25 4.23 -0.41
N GLU A 26 0.98 5.28 -0.80
CA GLU A 26 2.32 5.16 -1.35
C GLU A 26 3.33 5.87 -0.45
N VAL A 27 4.43 5.19 -0.12
CA VAL A 27 5.57 5.75 0.61
C VAL A 27 6.85 5.29 -0.06
N GLY A 28 7.69 6.23 -0.47
CA GLY A 28 8.99 5.92 -1.09
C GLY A 28 8.87 5.13 -2.40
N GLY A 29 7.81 5.36 -3.18
CA GLY A 29 7.58 4.64 -4.44
C GLY A 29 7.03 3.22 -4.28
N ILE A 30 6.72 2.79 -3.05
CA ILE A 30 6.13 1.48 -2.76
C ILE A 30 4.69 1.68 -2.32
N CYS A 31 3.77 0.90 -2.88
CA CYS A 31 2.35 0.93 -2.56
C CYS A 31 2.02 -0.08 -1.46
N TYR A 32 1.20 0.35 -0.50
CA TYR A 32 0.79 -0.43 0.67
C TYR A 32 -0.72 -0.37 0.85
N THR A 33 -1.27 -1.35 1.56
CA THR A 33 -2.61 -1.26 2.15
C THR A 33 -2.54 -1.63 3.63
N ILE A 34 -3.48 -1.11 4.43
CA ILE A 34 -3.57 -1.47 5.84
C ILE A 34 -4.12 -2.90 5.95
N VAL A 35 -3.33 -3.79 6.53
CA VAL A 35 -3.71 -5.19 6.79
C VAL A 35 -4.41 -5.31 8.14
N ASN A 36 -3.96 -4.54 9.13
CA ASN A 36 -4.59 -4.48 10.44
C ASN A 36 -4.43 -3.08 11.04
N GLU A 37 -5.55 -2.37 11.19
CA GLU A 37 -5.57 -1.03 11.77
C GLU A 37 -5.25 -1.01 13.27
N ASN A 38 -5.56 -2.06 14.01
CA ASN A 38 -5.34 -2.11 15.46
C ASN A 38 -3.86 -2.36 15.77
N SER A 39 -3.27 -3.36 15.12
CA SER A 39 -1.86 -3.73 15.29
C SER A 39 -0.90 -2.89 14.43
N LYS A 40 -1.42 -1.93 13.66
CA LYS A 40 -0.66 -1.06 12.75
C LYS A 40 0.21 -1.87 11.78
N MET A 41 -0.42 -2.81 11.07
CA MET A 41 0.24 -3.65 10.06
C MET A 41 -0.18 -3.24 8.67
N VAL A 42 0.79 -3.24 7.75
CA VAL A 42 0.56 -2.95 6.32
C VAL A 42 1.21 -4.02 5.45
N GLY A 43 0.66 -4.18 4.26
CA GLY A 43 1.16 -5.11 3.26
C GLY A 43 1.47 -4.40 1.95
N VAL A 44 2.55 -4.81 1.29
CA VAL A 44 2.91 -4.32 -0.05
C VAL A 44 1.87 -4.83 -1.05
N ILE A 45 1.38 -3.94 -1.91
CA ILE A 45 0.40 -4.25 -2.98
C ILE A 45 0.97 -3.93 -4.35
N ASN A 46 0.25 -4.38 -5.39
CA ASN A 46 0.57 -4.03 -6.76
C ASN A 46 0.21 -2.57 -7.04
N PRO A 47 1.13 -1.75 -7.58
CA PRO A 47 0.88 -0.33 -7.86
C PRO A 47 -0.27 -0.09 -8.83
N GLN A 48 -0.58 -1.07 -9.70
CA GLN A 48 -1.71 -0.99 -10.64
C GLN A 48 -3.07 -0.91 -9.92
N GLN A 49 -3.18 -1.46 -8.70
CA GLN A 49 -4.40 -1.35 -7.88
C GLN A 49 -4.71 0.11 -7.51
N MET A 50 -3.71 0.98 -7.57
CA MET A 50 -3.81 2.41 -7.28
C MET A 50 -3.62 3.30 -8.53
N GLY A 51 -3.57 2.71 -9.73
CA GLY A 51 -3.27 3.44 -10.96
C GLY A 51 -1.86 4.05 -10.98
N ARG A 52 -0.90 3.44 -10.27
CA ARG A 52 0.50 3.86 -10.24
C ARG A 52 1.34 3.11 -11.27
N SER A 53 2.48 3.70 -11.63
CA SER A 53 3.47 3.06 -12.49
C SER A 53 3.98 1.75 -11.87
N PRO A 54 4.28 0.71 -12.68
CA PRO A 54 4.89 -0.52 -12.17
C PRO A 54 6.22 -0.24 -11.46
N TYR A 55 6.57 -1.06 -10.47
CA TYR A 55 7.90 -1.02 -9.86
C TYR A 55 9.00 -1.29 -10.89
N SER A 56 10.21 -0.81 -10.62
CA SER A 56 11.36 -1.01 -11.49
C SER A 56 12.67 -0.99 -10.72
N GLY A 57 13.71 -1.62 -11.28
CA GLY A 57 15.04 -1.70 -10.69
C GLY A 57 15.04 -2.45 -9.36
N VAL A 58 15.74 -1.88 -8.38
CA VAL A 58 15.90 -2.43 -7.03
C VAL A 58 14.83 -1.83 -6.12
N ILE A 59 14.06 -2.68 -5.44
CA ILE A 59 13.09 -2.27 -4.43
C ILE A 59 13.58 -2.71 -3.05
N SER A 60 13.71 -1.76 -2.13
CA SER A 60 14.01 -2.04 -0.73
C SER A 60 12.80 -1.75 0.13
N ILE A 61 12.15 -2.81 0.61
CA ILE A 61 10.97 -2.68 1.47
C ILE A 61 11.45 -2.26 2.86
N PRO A 62 10.98 -1.12 3.41
CA PRO A 62 11.34 -0.70 4.76
C PRO A 62 10.60 -1.54 5.80
N GLN A 63 11.19 -1.69 6.98
CA GLN A 63 10.53 -2.36 8.11
C GLN A 63 9.30 -1.60 8.61
N ILE A 64 9.36 -0.26 8.57
CA ILE A 64 8.35 0.65 9.09
C ILE A 64 8.07 1.75 8.05
N VAL A 65 6.80 2.08 7.86
CA VAL A 65 6.36 3.22 7.04
C VAL A 65 5.49 4.16 7.87
N ARG A 66 5.53 5.46 7.56
CA ARG A 66 4.67 6.46 8.19
C ARG A 66 3.60 6.93 7.22
N TYR A 67 2.34 6.85 7.64
CA TYR A 67 1.19 7.32 6.86
C TYR A 67 0.15 7.95 7.79
N GLY A 68 -0.35 9.14 7.44
CA GLY A 68 -1.32 9.87 8.28
C GLY A 68 -0.82 10.18 9.70
N GLY A 69 0.50 10.38 9.88
CA GLY A 69 1.12 10.61 11.19
C GLY A 69 1.35 9.35 12.03
N VAL A 70 0.84 8.20 11.60
CA VAL A 70 0.94 6.90 12.29
C VAL A 70 2.06 6.07 11.66
N SER A 71 2.80 5.34 12.50
CA SER A 71 3.80 4.37 12.06
C SER A 71 3.17 2.98 11.93
N TYR A 72 3.39 2.33 10.79
CA TYR A 72 2.94 0.97 10.50
C TYR A 72 4.14 0.06 10.25
N THR A 73 4.08 -1.16 10.77
CA THR A 73 5.04 -2.22 10.46
C THR A 73 4.66 -2.88 9.14
N VAL A 74 5.62 -3.04 8.23
CA VAL A 74 5.41 -3.78 6.99
C VAL A 74 5.57 -5.27 7.27
N THR A 75 4.47 -6.01 7.18
CA THR A 75 4.42 -7.42 7.60
C THR A 75 4.11 -8.38 6.47
N ASP A 76 3.57 -7.88 5.36
CA ASP A 76 3.04 -8.71 4.30
C ASP A 76 3.53 -8.25 2.93
N ILE A 77 3.83 -9.20 2.06
CA ILE A 77 3.84 -9.00 0.61
C ILE A 77 2.58 -9.69 0.09
N LEU A 78 1.57 -8.90 -0.30
CA LEU A 78 0.24 -9.41 -0.60
C LEU A 78 0.16 -10.12 -1.95
N GLU A 79 -0.99 -10.77 -2.19
CA GLU A 79 -1.24 -11.53 -3.40
C GLU A 79 -1.03 -10.65 -4.63
N TYR A 80 -0.21 -11.14 -5.56
CA TYR A 80 0.19 -10.44 -6.79
C TYR A 80 0.89 -9.09 -6.62
N ALA A 81 1.47 -8.78 -5.45
CA ALA A 81 2.11 -7.48 -5.18
C ALA A 81 3.18 -7.06 -6.21
N PHE A 82 3.94 -8.02 -6.73
CA PHE A 82 4.94 -7.85 -7.78
C PHE A 82 4.57 -8.59 -9.08
N ASN A 83 3.29 -8.94 -9.26
CA ASN A 83 2.85 -9.70 -10.43
C ASN A 83 3.01 -8.91 -11.73
N GLY A 84 3.60 -9.54 -12.74
CA GLY A 84 3.73 -8.98 -14.08
C GLY A 84 4.67 -7.78 -14.18
N ILE A 85 5.46 -7.50 -13.14
CA ILE A 85 6.37 -6.35 -13.13
C ILE A 85 7.62 -6.71 -13.93
N GLY A 86 7.68 -6.18 -15.15
CA GLY A 86 8.69 -6.55 -16.14
C GLY A 86 10.08 -5.97 -15.89
N ASN A 87 10.22 -4.84 -15.18
CA ASN A 87 11.48 -4.11 -15.02
C ASN A 87 12.06 -4.17 -13.59
N LEU A 88 11.50 -5.01 -12.72
CA LEU A 88 11.99 -5.22 -11.36
C LEU A 88 13.15 -6.22 -11.39
N THR A 89 14.29 -5.86 -10.83
CA THR A 89 15.52 -6.68 -10.86
C THR A 89 15.87 -7.29 -9.51
N GLU A 90 15.55 -6.59 -8.41
CA GLU A 90 15.86 -7.02 -7.05
C GLU A 90 14.81 -6.57 -6.05
N VAL A 91 14.54 -7.42 -5.04
CA VAL A 91 13.75 -7.03 -3.87
C VAL A 91 14.52 -7.35 -2.58
N ASN A 92 14.78 -6.31 -1.79
CA ASN A 92 15.29 -6.43 -0.42
C ASN A 92 14.10 -6.47 0.55
N ILE A 93 13.97 -7.58 1.26
CA ILE A 93 12.89 -7.93 2.17
C ILE A 93 13.39 -7.73 3.61
N PRO A 94 12.74 -6.92 4.45
CA PRO A 94 13.13 -6.76 5.84
C PRO A 94 12.62 -7.93 6.68
N SER A 95 13.26 -8.17 7.83
CA SER A 95 12.91 -9.23 8.78
C SER A 95 11.51 -9.10 9.39
N SER A 96 10.83 -7.95 9.25
CA SER A 96 9.44 -7.77 9.69
C SER A 96 8.41 -8.46 8.79
N ILE A 97 8.79 -8.86 7.57
CA ILE A 97 7.89 -9.59 6.68
C ILE A 97 7.66 -10.99 7.25
N ILE A 98 6.42 -11.26 7.65
CA ILE A 98 5.98 -12.55 8.19
C ILE A 98 5.20 -13.37 7.16
N ARG A 99 4.75 -12.75 6.07
CA ARG A 99 3.93 -13.42 5.04
C ARG A 99 4.26 -12.92 3.64
N ILE A 100 4.45 -13.86 2.72
CA ILE A 100 4.48 -13.63 1.28
C ILE A 100 3.33 -14.45 0.69
N SER A 101 2.34 -13.76 0.14
CA SER A 101 1.10 -14.36 -0.35
C SER A 101 1.27 -14.99 -1.74
N LYS A 102 0.29 -15.82 -2.11
CA LYS A 102 0.29 -16.54 -3.39
C LYS A 102 0.53 -15.59 -4.57
N GLY A 103 1.41 -16.00 -5.46
CA GLY A 103 1.68 -15.27 -6.70
C GLY A 103 2.28 -13.88 -6.51
N ALA A 104 2.79 -13.54 -5.32
CA ALA A 104 3.42 -12.25 -5.04
C ALA A 104 4.42 -11.84 -6.13
N PHE A 105 5.25 -12.77 -6.63
CA PHE A 105 6.25 -12.53 -7.66
C PHE A 105 5.92 -13.21 -9.01
N LEU A 106 4.65 -13.53 -9.26
CA LEU A 106 4.24 -14.20 -10.49
C LEU A 106 4.61 -13.33 -11.71
N HIS A 107 5.18 -13.91 -12.77
CA HIS A 107 5.57 -13.16 -13.98
C HIS A 107 6.47 -11.93 -13.75
N ALA A 108 7.22 -11.84 -12.64
CA ALA A 108 8.27 -10.83 -12.44
C ALA A 108 9.53 -11.20 -13.25
N ARG A 109 9.47 -11.02 -14.57
CA ARG A 109 10.39 -11.66 -15.55
C ARG A 109 11.86 -11.26 -15.43
N GLN A 110 12.16 -10.07 -14.93
CA GLN A 110 13.53 -9.57 -14.77
C GLN A 110 14.05 -9.70 -13.33
N LEU A 111 13.26 -10.24 -12.40
CA LEU A 111 13.66 -10.36 -11.00
C LEU A 111 14.74 -11.44 -10.88
N THR A 112 15.97 -11.04 -10.59
CA THR A 112 17.13 -11.94 -10.48
C THR A 112 17.56 -12.18 -9.04
N SER A 113 17.17 -11.31 -8.10
CA SER A 113 17.58 -11.44 -6.70
C SER A 113 16.45 -11.09 -5.72
N ILE A 114 16.37 -11.87 -4.64
CA ILE A 114 15.56 -11.57 -3.46
C ILE A 114 16.47 -11.75 -2.25
N ASN A 115 16.74 -10.65 -1.54
CA ASN A 115 17.57 -10.65 -0.33
C ASN A 115 16.64 -10.48 0.88
N ALA A 116 16.87 -11.23 1.95
CA ALA A 116 16.06 -11.20 3.17
C ALA A 116 16.93 -11.06 4.43
#